data_AF-A0AA37AE58-F1
#
_entry.id   AF-A0AA37AE58-F1
#
_cell.length_a   1.000
_cell.length_b   1.000
_cell.length_c   1.000
_cell.angle_alpha   90.00
_cell.angle_beta   90.00
_cell.angle_gamma   90.00
#
_symmetry.space_group_name_H-M   'P 1'
#
loop_
_entity.id
_entity.type
_entity.pdbx_description
1 polymer ?
#
loop_
_entity_poly.entity_id
_entity_poly.type
_entity_poly.pdbx_seq_one_letter_code
_entity_poly.pdbx_strand_id
1 'polypeptide(L)'
;MRIVEILGKSSQEPIDKLACALAMGDQGAGRRECAISLFENSYYQIPKLELLQFDTIFPLFLLTKFSELYEKEHEYIKSAALLKELLKYGIGNKEYFIAKIDELNKKQRNWKPVRKRKASAEQVQFDQRVETVALEYKDLLKYY
;
A
#
# COMPACT_ATOMS: atom_id res chain seq x y z
N MET A 1 10.65 -7.81 -8.76
CA MET A 1 9.17 -7.71 -8.61
C MET A 1 8.62 -6.50 -9.38
N ARG A 2 8.61 -6.59 -10.72
CA ARG A 2 7.86 -5.66 -11.59
C ARG A 2 6.63 -6.35 -12.19
N ILE A 3 6.71 -7.68 -12.28
CA ILE A 3 5.61 -8.57 -12.63
C ILE A 3 4.44 -8.42 -11.64
N VAL A 4 4.69 -8.38 -10.32
CA VAL A 4 3.63 -8.15 -9.30
C VAL A 4 2.93 -6.81 -9.51
N GLU A 5 3.69 -5.76 -9.84
CA GLU A 5 3.12 -4.43 -10.16
C GLU A 5 2.28 -4.47 -11.45
N ILE A 6 2.78 -5.13 -12.49
CA ILE A 6 2.07 -5.28 -13.77
C ILE A 6 0.80 -6.11 -13.58
N LEU A 7 0.88 -7.21 -12.85
CA LEU A 7 -0.27 -8.07 -12.52
C LEU A 7 -1.31 -7.27 -11.75
N GLY A 8 -0.91 -6.58 -10.67
CA GLY A 8 -1.80 -5.72 -9.89
C GLY A 8 -2.45 -4.62 -10.72
N LYS A 9 -1.68 -3.87 -11.54
CA LYS A 9 -2.22 -2.82 -12.40
C LYS A 9 -3.14 -3.34 -13.50
N SER A 10 -2.92 -4.57 -13.96
CA SER A 10 -3.69 -5.17 -15.06
C SER A 10 -4.87 -6.03 -14.63
N SER A 11 -4.92 -6.45 -13.36
CA SER A 11 -6.04 -7.22 -12.85
C SER A 11 -7.28 -6.32 -12.76
N GLN A 12 -8.44 -6.91 -13.06
CA GLN A 12 -9.73 -6.24 -12.82
C GLN A 12 -10.25 -6.52 -11.41
N GLU A 13 -9.82 -7.64 -10.81
CA GLU A 13 -10.26 -8.06 -9.50
C GLU A 13 -9.64 -7.20 -8.39
N PRO A 14 -10.44 -6.57 -7.53
CA PRO A 14 -9.93 -5.78 -6.41
C PRO A 14 -9.03 -6.58 -5.47
N ILE A 15 -9.30 -7.88 -5.29
CA ILE A 15 -8.55 -8.72 -4.36
C ILE A 15 -7.11 -8.97 -4.83
N ASP A 16 -6.90 -9.15 -6.13
CA ASP A 16 -5.57 -9.29 -6.72
C ASP A 16 -4.75 -8.01 -6.54
N LYS A 17 -5.40 -6.85 -6.75
CA LYS A 17 -4.79 -5.54 -6.51
C LYS A 17 -4.38 -5.39 -5.06
N LEU A 18 -5.23 -5.83 -4.12
CA LEU A 18 -4.94 -5.77 -2.68
C LEU A 18 -3.77 -6.68 -2.30
N ALA A 19 -3.74 -7.91 -2.82
CA ALA A 19 -2.62 -8.83 -2.61
C ALA A 19 -1.30 -8.28 -3.16
N CYS A 20 -1.34 -7.70 -4.38
CA CYS A 20 -0.19 -7.03 -4.97
C CYS A 20 0.26 -5.82 -4.15
N ALA A 21 -0.69 -5.01 -3.65
CA ALA A 21 -0.40 -3.88 -2.79
C ALA A 21 0.36 -4.31 -1.53
N LEU A 22 -0.09 -5.39 -0.88
CA LEU A 22 0.55 -5.96 0.31
C LEU A 22 1.98 -6.42 0.01
N ALA A 23 2.17 -7.22 -1.04
CA ALA A 23 3.48 -7.72 -1.46
C ALA A 23 4.46 -6.60 -1.86
N MET A 24 3.96 -5.49 -2.40
CA MET A 24 4.76 -4.30 -2.71
C MET A 24 5.09 -3.45 -1.49
N GLY A 25 4.19 -3.40 -0.50
CA GLY A 25 4.40 -2.69 0.76
C GLY A 25 5.61 -3.18 1.56
N ASP A 26 6.04 -4.43 1.36
CA ASP A 26 7.21 -5.03 2.01
C ASP A 26 8.55 -4.67 1.34
N GLN A 27 8.54 -4.12 0.13
CA GLN A 27 9.76 -3.93 -0.69
C GLN A 27 10.48 -2.59 -0.47
N GLY A 28 10.06 -1.80 0.51
CA GLY A 28 10.75 -0.57 0.92
C GLY A 28 10.46 0.65 0.04
N ALA A 29 11.35 1.65 0.13
CA ALA A 29 11.02 3.04 -0.19
C ALA A 29 10.56 3.31 -1.63
N GLY A 30 11.18 2.63 -2.61
CA GLY A 30 10.92 2.87 -4.03
C GLY A 30 9.59 2.32 -4.55
N ARG A 31 8.87 1.52 -3.75
CA ARG A 31 7.58 0.91 -4.16
C ARG A 31 6.39 1.35 -3.32
N ARG A 32 6.61 2.16 -2.28
CA ARG A 32 5.56 2.61 -1.35
C ARG A 32 4.41 3.32 -2.06
N GLU A 33 4.70 4.27 -2.94
CA GLU A 33 3.65 5.02 -3.67
C GLU A 33 2.79 4.10 -4.53
N CYS A 34 3.40 3.12 -5.21
CA CYS A 34 2.66 2.16 -6.01
C CYS A 34 1.83 1.20 -5.14
N ALA A 35 2.38 0.75 -4.01
CA ALA A 35 1.66 -0.08 -3.05
C ALA A 35 0.42 0.65 -2.51
N ILE A 36 0.59 1.92 -2.10
CA ILE A 36 -0.49 2.79 -1.64
C ILE A 36 -1.54 2.96 -2.75
N SER A 37 -1.14 3.26 -3.98
CA SER A 37 -2.07 3.43 -5.09
C SER A 37 -2.90 2.17 -5.37
N LEU A 38 -2.27 0.99 -5.36
CA LEU A 38 -2.99 -0.27 -5.53
C LEU A 38 -3.95 -0.54 -4.37
N PHE A 39 -3.56 -0.22 -3.13
CA PHE A 39 -4.41 -0.34 -1.95
C PHE A 39 -5.63 0.58 -2.03
N GLU A 40 -5.46 1.87 -2.35
CA GLU A 40 -6.58 2.82 -2.49
C GLU A 40 -7.56 2.38 -3.56
N ASN A 41 -7.05 1.85 -4.68
CA ASN A 41 -7.84 1.37 -5.79
C ASN A 41 -8.50 0.00 -5.55
N SER A 42 -8.29 -0.65 -4.42
CA SER A 42 -8.82 -1.99 -4.14
C SER A 42 -9.56 -2.10 -2.81
N TYR A 43 -8.99 -1.59 -1.73
CA TYR A 43 -9.49 -1.80 -0.37
C TYR A 43 -10.94 -1.34 -0.16
N TYR A 44 -11.34 -0.26 -0.84
CA TYR A 44 -12.69 0.29 -0.76
C TYR A 44 -13.69 -0.37 -1.71
N GLN A 45 -13.21 -1.20 -2.65
CA GLN A 45 -14.04 -1.94 -3.59
C GLN A 45 -14.38 -3.34 -3.09
N ILE A 46 -13.59 -3.89 -2.16
CA ILE A 46 -13.82 -5.22 -1.57
C ILE A 46 -14.82 -5.08 -0.40
N PRO A 47 -15.92 -5.85 -0.39
CA PRO A 47 -16.81 -5.94 0.75
C PRO A 47 -16.06 -6.31 2.03
N LYS A 48 -16.29 -5.56 3.12
CA LYS A 48 -15.57 -5.79 4.40
C LYS A 48 -15.79 -7.19 4.98
N LEU A 49 -16.95 -7.80 4.69
CA LEU A 49 -17.24 -9.16 5.11
C LEU A 49 -16.30 -10.18 4.44
N GLU A 50 -15.94 -9.96 3.17
CA GLU A 50 -14.99 -10.82 2.45
C GLU A 50 -13.58 -10.67 3.04
N LEU A 51 -13.16 -9.45 3.37
CA LEU A 51 -11.86 -9.21 4.01
C LEU A 51 -11.73 -9.91 5.38
N LEU A 52 -12.84 -10.08 6.11
CA LEU A 52 -12.87 -10.78 7.39
C LEU A 52 -12.76 -12.31 7.25
N GLN A 53 -13.00 -12.87 6.07
CA GLN A 53 -12.86 -14.31 5.80
C GLN A 53 -11.42 -14.74 5.54
N PHE A 54 -10.51 -13.79 5.27
CA PHE A 54 -9.11 -14.09 5.04
C PHE A 54 -8.35 -14.12 6.36
N ASP A 55 -8.17 -15.32 6.93
CA ASP A 55 -7.32 -15.53 8.11
C ASP A 55 -5.88 -15.01 7.88
N THR A 56 -5.41 -15.02 6.63
CA THR A 56 -4.09 -14.55 6.20
C THR A 56 -4.00 -13.02 6.03
N ILE A 57 -5.11 -12.33 5.75
CA ILE A 57 -5.18 -10.87 5.56
C ILE A 57 -6.04 -10.29 6.69
N PHE A 58 -5.58 -10.48 7.93
CA PHE A 58 -6.29 -9.94 9.08
C PHE A 58 -6.37 -8.41 8.99
N PRO A 59 -7.56 -7.77 9.16
CA PRO A 59 -7.72 -6.33 9.03
C PRO A 59 -6.74 -5.51 9.89
N LEU A 60 -6.36 -6.02 11.07
CA LEU A 60 -5.31 -5.42 11.89
C LEU A 60 -3.99 -5.31 11.12
N PHE A 61 -3.51 -6.41 10.54
CA PHE A 61 -2.24 -6.44 9.82
C PHE A 61 -2.29 -5.52 8.60
N LEU A 62 -3.34 -5.63 7.81
CA LEU A 62 -3.51 -4.82 6.60
C LEU A 62 -3.54 -3.31 6.92
N LEU A 63 -4.40 -2.89 7.84
CA LEU A 63 -4.60 -1.47 8.13
C LEU A 63 -3.43 -0.86 8.89
N THR A 64 -2.78 -1.61 9.79
CA THR A 64 -1.54 -1.13 10.43
C THR A 64 -0.42 -0.97 9.41
N LYS A 65 -0.22 -1.96 8.52
CA LYS A 65 0.78 -1.89 7.45
C LYS A 65 0.60 -0.66 6.59
N PHE A 66 -0.60 -0.44 6.06
CA PHE A 66 -0.86 0.72 5.20
C PHE A 66 -0.86 2.04 5.97
N SER A 67 -1.24 2.04 7.26
CA SER A 67 -1.08 3.22 8.12
C SER A 67 0.38 3.63 8.25
N GLU A 68 1.30 2.68 8.42
CA GLU A 68 2.74 2.95 8.45
C GLU A 68 3.26 3.44 7.09
N LEU A 69 2.78 2.86 5.99
CA LEU A 69 3.17 3.29 4.63
C LEU A 69 2.75 4.74 4.36
N TYR A 70 1.53 5.12 4.74
CA TYR A 70 1.08 6.51 4.66
C TYR A 70 1.90 7.45 5.55
N GLU A 71 2.22 7.06 6.79
CA GLU A 71 3.06 7.87 7.68
C GLU A 71 4.44 8.12 7.05
N LYS A 72 5.01 7.06 6.45
CA LYS A 72 6.28 7.03 5.74
C LYS A 72 6.30 7.93 4.48
N GLU A 73 5.14 8.12 3.84
CA GLU A 73 4.95 9.07 2.72
C GLU A 73 4.45 10.45 3.17
N HIS A 74 4.43 10.70 4.49
CA HIS A 74 3.94 11.94 5.11
C HIS A 74 2.45 12.23 4.89
N GLU A 75 1.65 11.21 4.56
CA GLU A 75 0.20 11.27 4.43
C GLU A 75 -0.48 10.98 5.78
N TYR A 76 -0.17 11.78 6.80
CA TYR A 76 -0.54 11.50 8.19
C TYR A 76 -2.06 11.44 8.41
N ILE A 77 -2.85 12.21 7.66
CA ILE A 77 -4.32 12.18 7.74
C ILE A 77 -4.86 10.81 7.33
N LYS A 78 -4.37 10.24 6.22
CA LYS A 78 -4.77 8.92 5.75
C LYS A 78 -4.28 7.82 6.68
N SER A 79 -3.04 7.95 7.18
CA SER A 79 -2.50 7.07 8.22
C SER A 79 -3.41 6.99 9.45
N ALA A 80 -3.85 8.15 9.97
CA ALA A 80 -4.75 8.21 11.13
C ALA A 80 -6.16 7.69 10.83
N ALA A 81 -6.66 7.84 9.59
CA ALA A 81 -7.97 7.32 9.19
C ALA A 81 -8.03 5.80 9.30
N LEU A 82 -6.99 5.08 8.88
CA LEU A 82 -6.92 3.63 8.98
C LEU A 82 -6.89 3.15 10.44
N LEU A 83 -6.18 3.85 11.33
CA LEU A 83 -6.18 3.52 12.76
C LEU A 83 -7.55 3.76 13.41
N LYS A 84 -8.27 4.81 12.99
CA LYS A 84 -9.66 5.04 13.43
C LYS A 84 -10.59 3.93 12.96
N GLU A 85 -10.36 3.38 11.77
CA GLU A 85 -11.11 2.24 11.26
C GLU A 85 -10.89 0.99 12.13
N LEU A 86 -9.65 0.71 12.54
CA LEU A 86 -9.34 -0.36 13.51
C LEU A 86 -10.03 -0.18 14.86
N LEU A 87 -10.09 1.05 15.36
CA LEU A 87 -10.82 1.35 16.60
C LEU A 87 -12.31 1.04 16.48
N LYS A 88 -12.93 1.30 15.31
CA LYS A 88 -14.34 0.95 15.05
C LYS A 88 -14.58 -0.55 15.02
N TYR A 89 -13.63 -1.32 14.48
CA TYR A 89 -13.70 -2.78 14.51
C TYR A 89 -13.47 -3.36 15.90
N GLY A 90 -12.94 -2.58 16.84
CA GLY A 90 -12.63 -3.05 18.20
C GLY A 90 -11.46 -4.03 18.25
N ILE A 91 -10.62 -4.07 17.21
CA ILE A 91 -9.51 -5.01 17.05
C ILE A 91 -8.20 -4.33 17.47
N GLY A 92 -7.32 -5.07 18.16
CA GLY A 92 -5.97 -4.63 18.52
C GLY A 92 -5.91 -3.75 19.78
N ASN A 93 -4.80 -3.02 19.94
CA ASN A 93 -4.53 -2.20 21.13
C ASN A 93 -5.10 -0.78 20.96
N LYS A 94 -6.25 -0.52 21.58
CA LYS A 94 -6.96 0.77 21.50
C LYS A 94 -6.13 1.94 22.03
N GLU A 95 -5.47 1.77 23.16
CA GLU A 95 -4.67 2.83 23.79
C GLU A 95 -3.51 3.24 22.89
N TYR A 96 -2.83 2.24 22.31
CA TYR A 96 -1.77 2.47 21.33
C TYR A 96 -2.29 3.24 20.10
N PHE A 97 -3.42 2.85 19.52
CA PHE A 97 -3.94 3.52 18.33
C PHE A 97 -4.37 4.96 18.61
N ILE A 98 -5.00 5.23 19.75
CA ILE A 98 -5.36 6.59 20.16
C ILE A 98 -4.10 7.46 20.28
N ALA A 99 -3.09 6.98 21.02
CA ALA A 99 -1.82 7.68 21.18
C ALA A 99 -1.12 7.93 19.83
N LYS A 100 -1.14 6.94 18.93
CA LYS A 100 -0.54 7.03 17.60
C LYS A 100 -1.28 8.02 16.70
N ILE A 101 -2.61 8.06 16.74
CA ILE A 101 -3.42 9.07 16.03
C ILE A 101 -3.06 10.47 16.50
N ASP A 102 -2.89 10.69 17.81
CA ASP A 102 -2.48 11.99 18.34
C ASP A 102 -1.06 12.38 17.90
N GLU A 103 -0.13 11.43 17.86
CA GLU A 103 1.21 11.63 17.31
C GLU A 103 1.14 12.06 15.82
N LEU A 104 0.36 11.36 14.99
CA LEU A 104 0.18 11.67 13.58
C LEU A 104 -0.43 13.06 13.37
N ASN A 105 -1.42 13.43 14.18
CA ASN A 105 -2.03 14.76 14.15
C ASN A 105 -1.02 15.86 14.51
N LYS A 106 -0.12 15.62 15.47
CA LYS A 106 0.98 16.53 15.81
C LYS A 106 1.99 16.64 14.66
N LYS A 107 2.37 15.52 14.04
CA LYS A 107 3.27 15.50 12.87
C LYS A 107 2.69 16.30 11.71
N GLN A 108 1.40 16.13 11.40
CA GLN A 108 0.71 16.88 10.35
C GLN A 108 0.81 18.40 10.53
N ARG A 109 0.66 18.90 11.76
CA ARG A 109 0.74 20.34 12.06
C ARG A 109 2.14 20.91 11.87
N ASN A 110 3.17 20.11 12.17
CA ASN A 110 4.56 20.54 12.17
C ASN A 110 5.31 20.20 10.87
N TRP A 111 4.65 19.50 9.95
CA TRP A 111 5.29 19.01 8.74
C TRP A 111 5.57 20.14 7.76
N LYS A 112 6.80 20.12 7.22
CA LYS A 112 7.22 20.97 6.11
C LYS A 112 7.45 20.08 4.89
N PRO A 113 6.91 20.44 3.71
CA PRO A 113 7.09 19.64 2.52
C PRO A 113 8.57 19.56 2.16
N VAL A 114 9.11 18.34 2.16
CA VAL A 114 10.46 18.07 1.68
C VAL A 114 10.40 17.88 0.18
N ARG A 115 11.35 18.48 -0.55
CA ARG A 115 11.42 18.35 -2.01
C ARG A 115 11.68 16.89 -2.36
N LYS A 116 10.71 16.23 -3.01
CA LYS A 116 10.92 14.87 -3.54
C LYS A 116 12.06 14.90 -4.55
N ARG A 117 13.06 14.04 -4.35
CA ARG A 117 14.16 13.89 -5.31
C ARG A 117 13.58 13.28 -6.59
N LYS A 118 13.76 13.94 -7.72
CA LYS A 118 13.42 13.34 -9.02
C LYS A 118 14.32 12.13 -9.26
N ALA A 119 13.74 11.05 -9.78
CA ALA A 119 14.53 9.93 -10.29
C ALA A 119 15.50 10.42 -11.37
N SER A 120 16.70 9.85 -11.43
CA SER A 120 17.64 10.16 -12.52
C SER A 120 17.11 9.62 -13.84
N ALA A 121 17.53 10.21 -14.96
CA ALA A 121 17.16 9.71 -16.29
C ALA A 121 17.58 8.25 -16.50
N GLU A 122 18.73 7.86 -15.96
CA GLU A 122 19.23 6.48 -15.97
C GLU A 122 18.30 5.53 -15.21
N GLN A 123 17.81 5.93 -14.03
CA GLN A 123 16.86 5.14 -13.26
C GLN A 123 15.55 4.96 -14.03
N VAL A 124 15.03 6.03 -14.66
CA VAL A 124 13.81 5.97 -15.47
C VAL A 124 13.96 5.03 -16.68
N GLN A 125 15.10 5.08 -17.37
CA GLN A 125 15.37 4.19 -18.51
C GLN A 125 15.54 2.73 -18.09
N PHE A 126 16.26 2.49 -16.99
CA PHE A 126 16.36 1.16 -16.39
C PHE A 126 14.96 0.63 -16.06
N ASP A 127 14.16 1.49 -15.44
CA ASP A 127 12.81 1.17 -15.03
C ASP A 127 11.91 0.78 -16.22
N GLN A 128 11.94 1.55 -17.30
CA GLN A 128 11.23 1.25 -18.53
C GLN A 128 11.66 -0.08 -19.16
N ARG A 129 12.98 -0.34 -19.25
CA ARG A 129 13.50 -1.59 -19.84
C ARG A 129 13.04 -2.82 -19.06
N VAL A 130 13.10 -2.76 -17.73
CA VAL A 130 12.62 -3.86 -16.88
C VAL A 130 11.11 -4.05 -17.04
N GLU A 131 10.35 -2.97 -17.24
CA GLU A 131 8.91 -3.03 -17.51
C GLU A 131 8.59 -3.72 -18.84
N THR A 132 9.29 -3.34 -19.92
CA THR A 132 9.13 -3.95 -21.24
C THR A 132 9.40 -5.45 -21.19
N VAL A 133 10.54 -5.84 -20.59
CA VAL A 133 10.88 -7.25 -20.41
C VAL A 133 9.83 -7.96 -19.57
N ALA A 134 9.41 -7.40 -18.44
CA ALA A 134 8.41 -8.04 -17.59
C ALA A 134 7.04 -8.23 -18.30
N LEU A 135 6.69 -7.37 -19.25
CA LEU A 135 5.49 -7.53 -20.09
C LEU A 135 5.65 -8.67 -21.10
N GLU A 136 6.82 -8.81 -21.73
CA GLU A 136 7.11 -9.93 -22.65
C GLU A 136 6.97 -11.30 -21.96
N TYR A 137 7.44 -11.40 -20.72
CA TYR A 137 7.35 -12.64 -19.93
C TYR A 137 5.99 -12.84 -19.23
N LYS A 138 5.09 -11.85 -19.27
CA LYS A 138 3.77 -11.93 -18.61
C LYS A 138 2.92 -13.05 -19.18
N ASP A 139 2.93 -13.24 -20.50
CA ASP A 139 2.11 -14.26 -21.16
C ASP A 139 2.67 -15.68 -20.98
N LEU A 140 3.98 -15.82 -20.72
CA LEU A 140 4.61 -17.10 -20.38
C LEU A 140 4.21 -17.60 -18.98
N LEU A 141 3.79 -16.69 -18.09
CA LEU A 141 3.33 -17.01 -16.73
C LEU A 141 1.86 -17.45 -16.66
N LYS A 142 1.09 -17.37 -17.75
CA LYS A 142 -0.30 -17.87 -17.80
C LYS A 142 -0.39 -19.40 -17.96
N TYR A 143 0.74 -20.06 -18.23
CA TYR A 143 0.82 -21.50 -18.53
C TYR A 143 1.38 -22.34 -17.37
N TYR A 144 1.55 -21.74 -16.20
CA TYR A 144 1.87 -22.40 -14.93
C TYR A 144 0.85 -22.00 -13.87
#